data_AF-A0A7R9P9T1-F1
#
_entry.id   AF-A0A7R9P9T1-F1
#
_cell.length_a   1.000
_cell.length_b   1.000
_cell.length_c   1.000
_cell.angle_alpha   90.00
_cell.angle_beta   90.00
_cell.angle_gamma   90.00
#
_symmetry.space_group_name_H-M   'P 1'
#
loop_
_entity.id
_entity.type
_entity.pdbx_description
1 polymer ?
#
loop_
_entity_poly.entity_id
_entity_poly.type
_entity_poly.pdbx_seq_one_letter_code
_entity_poly.pdbx_strand_id
1 'polypeptide(L)'
;MQGMAIGNGLSDPEHMLHYGDYLYQLGLIDLNAREIFHKQENLTRSYIEEKNWNKAFEAFDLLLNGDIYSYGTLFYNLTGMKNYFNYISGNKTQKGGNSDIYVQLEKVRRAIHVGNSTYNNGNVVELHLKDDMLQSVKPWIEELLESHRIVVYNGQLDIIVAYPLTVSYLQALNWSAAASYKTAPRYKWHVGNELAGFCETCRPSHRGLGKERWSHGSWGSAQVGLGSHHQIHFGEGLS
;
A
#
# COMPACT_ATOMS: atom_id res chain seq x y z
N MET A 1 -18.88 4.16 12.72
CA MET A 1 -18.12 3.89 11.49
C MET A 1 -18.64 2.58 10.89
N GLN A 2 -18.97 2.50 9.60
CA GLN A 2 -19.57 1.29 8.99
C GLN A 2 -18.55 0.37 8.33
N GLY A 3 -17.35 0.88 8.04
CA GLY A 3 -16.27 0.19 7.37
C GLY A 3 -15.06 1.11 7.17
N MET A 4 -13.99 0.54 6.62
CA MET A 4 -12.73 1.16 6.30
C MET A 4 -12.25 0.62 4.95
N ALA A 5 -11.62 1.47 4.14
CA ALA A 5 -11.00 1.07 2.89
C ALA A 5 -9.53 1.51 2.92
N ILE A 6 -8.60 0.59 2.65
CA ILE A 6 -7.17 0.83 2.70
C ILE A 6 -6.59 0.52 1.32
N GLY A 7 -6.17 1.57 0.61
CA GLY A 7 -5.52 1.46 -0.70
C GLY A 7 -4.01 1.57 -0.57
N ASN A 8 -3.28 0.58 -1.08
CA ASN A 8 -1.81 0.57 -1.09
C ASN A 8 -1.21 1.01 0.25
N GLY A 9 -1.77 0.51 1.36
CA GLY A 9 -1.41 0.94 2.71
C GLY A 9 -0.24 0.14 3.28
N LEU A 10 0.81 0.84 3.71
CA LEU A 10 1.92 0.28 4.46
C LEU A 10 1.49 0.03 5.91
N SER A 11 0.98 -1.18 6.20
CA SER A 11 0.31 -1.49 7.47
C SER A 11 1.12 -2.36 8.43
N ASP A 12 1.97 -3.23 7.89
CA ASP A 12 2.81 -4.13 8.68
C ASP A 12 4.17 -4.28 8.02
N PRO A 13 5.02 -3.24 8.14
CA PRO A 13 6.28 -3.13 7.40
C PRO A 13 7.14 -4.38 7.50
N GLU A 14 7.22 -5.00 8.68
CA GLU A 14 7.91 -6.27 8.89
C GLU A 14 7.49 -7.33 7.85
N HIS A 15 6.20 -7.62 7.68
CA HIS A 15 5.74 -8.65 6.73
C HIS A 15 5.67 -8.14 5.28
N MET A 16 5.94 -6.86 5.05
CA MET A 16 5.85 -6.22 3.73
C MET A 16 7.22 -5.97 3.07
N LEU A 17 8.33 -6.45 3.64
CA LEU A 17 9.70 -6.33 3.11
C LEU A 17 10.08 -7.50 2.16
N HIS A 18 9.40 -7.64 1.03
CA HIS A 18 9.69 -8.66 -0.01
C HIS A 18 9.85 -8.03 -1.42
N TYR A 19 10.52 -6.88 -1.49
CA TYR A 19 10.73 -6.13 -2.72
C TYR A 19 11.64 -6.87 -3.71
N GLY A 20 12.70 -7.51 -3.22
CA GLY A 20 13.64 -8.26 -4.06
C GLY A 20 12.94 -9.32 -4.92
N ASP A 21 12.08 -10.12 -4.30
CA ASP A 21 11.33 -11.16 -5.02
C ASP A 21 10.35 -10.55 -6.04
N TYR A 22 9.65 -9.49 -5.65
CA TYR A 22 8.70 -8.82 -6.53
C TYR A 22 9.39 -8.19 -7.75
N LEU A 23 10.47 -7.44 -7.53
CA LEU A 23 11.24 -6.80 -8.60
C LEU A 23 11.88 -7.83 -9.54
N TYR A 24 12.35 -8.96 -9.00
CA TYR A 24 12.86 -10.08 -9.79
C TYR A 24 11.75 -10.70 -10.67
N GLN A 25 10.57 -10.93 -10.10
CA GLN A 25 9.42 -11.46 -10.85
C GLN A 25 8.92 -10.51 -11.94
N LEU A 26 9.07 -9.20 -11.76
CA LEU A 26 8.82 -8.19 -12.80
C LEU A 26 9.91 -8.14 -13.89
N GLY A 27 11.05 -8.82 -13.69
CA GLY A 27 12.20 -8.76 -14.59
C GLY A 27 12.98 -7.44 -14.52
N LEU A 28 12.81 -6.67 -13.44
CA LEU A 28 13.52 -5.39 -13.25
C LEU A 28 14.92 -5.56 -12.66
N ILE A 29 15.17 -6.69 -12.00
CA ILE A 29 16.47 -7.03 -11.41
C ILE A 29 16.81 -8.50 -11.67
N ASP A 30 18.11 -8.84 -11.63
CA ASP A 30 18.59 -10.21 -11.76
C ASP A 30 18.67 -10.94 -10.40
N LEU A 31 19.11 -12.20 -10.40
CA LEU A 31 19.28 -12.98 -9.17
C LEU A 31 20.31 -12.36 -8.23
N ASN A 32 21.39 -11.77 -8.74
CA ASN A 32 22.42 -11.17 -7.88
C ASN A 32 21.88 -9.95 -7.14
N ALA A 33 21.18 -9.08 -7.86
CA ALA A 33 20.50 -7.90 -7.31
C ALA A 33 19.42 -8.30 -6.31
N ARG A 34 18.67 -9.38 -6.56
CA ARG A 34 17.68 -9.90 -5.61
C ARG A 34 18.31 -10.25 -4.25
N GLU A 35 19.47 -10.89 -4.24
CA GLU A 35 20.18 -11.20 -2.99
C GLU A 35 20.68 -9.94 -2.26
N ILE A 36 20.96 -8.85 -2.97
CA ILE A 36 21.29 -7.55 -2.35
C ILE A 36 20.04 -6.97 -1.67
N PHE A 37 18.88 -7.03 -2.33
CA PHE A 37 17.60 -6.63 -1.75
C PHE A 37 17.29 -7.43 -0.48
N HIS A 38 17.40 -8.76 -0.52
CA HIS A 38 17.15 -9.61 0.65
C HIS A 38 18.03 -9.24 1.85
N LYS A 39 19.30 -8.88 1.63
CA LYS A 39 20.20 -8.42 2.70
C LYS A 39 19.71 -7.12 3.33
N GLN A 40 19.32 -6.15 2.51
CA GLN A 40 18.83 -4.85 2.99
C GLN A 40 17.47 -4.97 3.68
N GLU A 41 16.58 -5.83 3.17
CA GLU A 41 15.29 -6.16 3.78
C GLU A 41 15.48 -6.81 5.16
N ASN A 42 16.39 -7.78 5.28
CA ASN A 42 16.70 -8.42 6.56
C ASN A 42 17.33 -7.45 7.57
N LEU A 43 18.19 -6.54 7.11
CA LEU A 43 18.72 -5.47 7.96
C LEU A 43 17.60 -4.56 8.48
N THR A 44 16.70 -4.13 7.60
CA THR A 44 15.53 -3.31 7.96
C THR A 44 14.66 -4.05 8.99
N ARG A 45 14.38 -5.33 8.74
CA ARG A 45 13.63 -6.21 9.66
C ARG A 45 14.29 -6.31 11.03
N SER A 46 15.61 -6.50 11.10
CA SER A 46 16.31 -6.56 12.39
C SER A 46 16.16 -5.28 13.20
N TYR A 47 16.19 -4.11 12.55
CA TYR A 47 15.96 -2.84 13.24
C TYR A 47 14.52 -2.67 13.71
N ILE A 48 13.54 -3.18 12.95
CA ILE A 48 12.13 -3.22 13.38
C ILE A 48 11.97 -4.11 14.62
N GLU A 49 12.55 -5.31 14.61
CA GLU A 49 12.52 -6.25 15.74
C GLU A 49 13.19 -5.68 17.00
N GLU A 50 14.30 -4.95 16.83
CA GLU A 50 14.99 -4.22 17.90
C GLU A 50 14.26 -2.94 18.34
N LYS A 51 13.16 -2.55 17.66
CA LYS A 51 12.44 -1.28 17.84
C LYS A 51 13.34 -0.05 17.65
N ASN A 52 14.38 -0.19 16.83
CA ASN A 52 15.27 0.89 16.45
C ASN A 52 14.70 1.64 15.23
N TRP A 53 13.62 2.39 15.47
CA TRP A 53 12.79 2.96 14.40
C TRP A 53 13.56 3.89 13.47
N ASN A 54 14.44 4.73 14.00
CA ASN A 54 15.24 5.62 13.18
C ASN A 54 16.17 4.84 12.23
N LYS A 55 16.86 3.79 12.70
CA LYS A 55 17.70 2.96 11.82
C LYS A 55 16.88 2.12 10.85
N ALA A 56 15.73 1.63 11.28
CA ALA A 56 14.80 0.93 10.40
C ALA A 56 14.38 1.86 9.26
N PHE A 57 13.99 3.09 9.57
CA PHE A 57 13.58 4.10 8.58
C PHE A 57 14.72 4.40 7.62
N GLU A 58 15.94 4.63 8.11
CA GLU A 58 17.13 4.87 7.26
C GLU A 58 17.42 3.67 6.33
N ALA A 59 17.29 2.44 6.84
CA ALA A 59 17.50 1.24 6.04
C ALA A 59 16.41 1.04 4.97
N PHE A 60 15.16 1.37 5.28
CA PHE A 60 14.03 1.34 4.34
C PHE A 60 14.11 2.46 3.30
N ASP A 61 14.50 3.66 3.72
CA ASP A 61 14.69 4.81 2.84
C ASP A 61 15.74 4.53 1.77
N LEU A 62 16.88 3.95 2.17
CA LEU A 62 17.94 3.53 1.27
C LEU A 62 17.48 2.45 0.29
N LEU A 63 16.55 1.58 0.70
CA LEU A 63 16.02 0.51 -0.13
C LEU A 63 15.25 1.09 -1.33
N LEU A 64 14.36 2.06 -1.09
CA LEU A 64 13.36 2.48 -2.08
C LEU A 64 13.11 4.01 -2.17
N ASN A 65 12.78 4.67 -1.06
CA ASN A 65 12.23 6.04 -1.07
C ASN A 65 13.25 7.11 -1.46
N GLY A 66 14.36 7.22 -0.72
CA GLY A 66 15.40 8.22 -0.95
C GLY A 66 15.02 9.63 -0.51
N ASP A 67 14.28 9.75 0.60
CA ASP A 67 13.77 11.00 1.15
C ASP A 67 14.83 11.77 1.95
N ILE A 68 15.78 11.07 2.58
CA ILE A 68 16.78 11.70 3.49
C ILE A 68 18.19 11.77 2.91
N TYR A 69 18.50 10.99 1.87
CA TYR A 69 19.83 10.92 1.29
C TYR A 69 19.90 11.62 -0.09
N SER A 70 21.04 12.27 -0.36
CA SER A 70 21.28 12.94 -1.65
C SER A 70 21.78 12.00 -2.76
N TYR A 71 21.90 10.71 -2.47
CA TYR A 71 22.40 9.69 -3.40
C TYR A 71 21.28 8.69 -3.76
N GLY A 72 21.45 7.97 -4.86
CA GLY A 72 20.43 7.07 -5.38
C GLY A 72 20.16 5.89 -4.43
N THR A 73 18.88 5.51 -4.32
CA THR A 73 18.44 4.32 -3.57
C THR A 73 18.93 3.04 -4.23
N LEU A 74 18.86 1.92 -3.50
CA LEU A 74 19.18 0.60 -4.06
C LEU A 74 18.33 0.32 -5.30
N PHE A 75 17.03 0.62 -5.23
CA PHE A 75 16.10 0.53 -6.36
C PHE A 75 16.57 1.36 -7.56
N TYR A 76 16.86 2.65 -7.37
CA TYR A 76 17.30 3.52 -8.47
C TYR A 76 18.62 3.04 -9.07
N ASN A 77 19.60 2.66 -8.24
CA ASN A 77 20.93 2.28 -8.72
C ASN A 77 20.92 0.98 -9.54
N LEU A 78 20.03 0.03 -9.20
CA LEU A 78 19.95 -1.26 -9.89
C LEU A 78 19.01 -1.25 -11.10
N THR A 79 17.97 -0.43 -11.09
CA THR A 79 16.94 -0.41 -12.14
C THR A 79 17.03 0.81 -13.07
N GLY A 80 17.67 1.88 -12.62
CA GLY A 80 17.64 3.20 -13.27
C GLY A 80 16.30 3.93 -13.15
N MET A 81 15.31 3.36 -12.46
CA MET A 81 13.95 3.91 -12.35
C MET A 81 13.83 4.82 -11.13
N LYS A 82 13.12 5.93 -11.29
CA LYS A 82 12.84 6.90 -10.21
C LYS A 82 11.44 6.75 -9.63
N ASN A 83 10.50 6.24 -10.42
CA ASN A 83 9.10 6.16 -10.03
C ASN A 83 8.75 4.76 -9.52
N TYR A 84 8.68 4.62 -8.20
CA TYR A 84 8.22 3.41 -7.52
C TYR A 84 6.70 3.36 -7.28
N PHE A 85 5.96 4.41 -7.63
CA PHE A 85 4.49 4.40 -7.56
C PHE A 85 3.83 3.79 -8.80
N ASN A 86 4.57 3.73 -9.92
CA ASN A 86 4.13 3.15 -11.18
C ASN A 86 5.33 2.71 -12.04
N TYR A 87 5.59 1.40 -12.10
CA TYR A 87 6.75 0.88 -12.83
C TYR A 87 6.65 1.00 -14.36
N ILE A 88 5.46 1.23 -14.93
CA ILE A 88 5.32 1.54 -16.37
C ILE A 88 5.80 2.98 -16.65
N SER A 89 5.69 3.86 -15.67
CA SER A 89 6.07 5.28 -15.77
C SER A 89 7.45 5.56 -15.16
N GLY A 90 8.36 4.59 -15.18
CA GLY A 90 9.62 4.56 -14.40
C GLY A 90 10.47 5.83 -14.36
N ASN A 91 10.44 6.67 -15.40
CA ASN A 91 11.17 7.94 -15.48
C ASN A 91 10.29 9.18 -15.63
N LYS A 92 8.96 9.01 -15.74
CA LYS A 92 8.04 10.14 -15.72
C LYS A 92 7.86 10.53 -14.27
N THR A 93 8.22 11.77 -13.94
CA THR A 93 7.78 12.36 -12.69
C THR A 93 6.27 12.19 -12.65
N GLN A 94 5.77 11.58 -11.57
CA GLN A 94 4.36 11.69 -11.23
C GLN A 94 4.17 13.20 -11.06
N LYS A 95 3.70 13.87 -12.11
CA LYS A 95 3.14 15.20 -11.94
C LYS A 95 1.89 14.93 -11.13
N GLY A 96 2.01 14.91 -9.80
CA GLY A 96 0.94 15.39 -8.94
C GLY A 96 0.47 16.64 -9.65
N GLY A 97 -0.77 16.61 -10.14
CA GLY A 97 -1.16 17.44 -11.27
C GLY A 97 -0.96 18.93 -10.97
N ASN A 98 -1.54 19.80 -11.80
CA ASN A 98 -1.58 21.22 -11.44
C ASN A 98 -2.44 21.50 -10.18
N SER A 99 -2.79 20.50 -9.35
CA SER A 99 -3.53 20.62 -8.10
C SER A 99 -2.81 21.54 -7.11
N ASP A 100 -1.51 21.36 -6.88
CA ASP A 100 -0.75 22.20 -5.95
C ASP A 100 -0.74 23.66 -6.38
N ILE A 101 -0.68 23.90 -7.69
CA ILE A 101 -0.79 25.23 -8.28
C ILE A 101 -2.23 25.74 -8.18
N TYR A 102 -3.20 24.88 -8.45
CA TYR A 102 -4.63 25.20 -8.52
C TYR A 102 -5.19 25.59 -7.15
N VAL A 103 -4.89 24.82 -6.09
CA VAL A 103 -5.34 25.13 -4.72
C VAL A 103 -4.73 26.42 -4.18
N GLN A 104 -3.62 26.86 -4.76
CA GLN A 104 -2.96 28.11 -4.44
C GLN A 104 -3.49 29.31 -5.23
N LEU A 105 -4.34 29.12 -6.25
CA LEU A 105 -5.00 30.23 -6.94
C LEU A 105 -5.84 31.06 -5.96
N GLU A 106 -5.73 32.37 -6.05
CA GLU A 106 -6.40 33.32 -5.15
C GLU A 106 -7.92 33.06 -5.04
N LYS A 107 -8.58 32.80 -6.18
CA LYS A 107 -10.00 32.46 -6.22
C LYS A 107 -10.34 31.18 -5.45
N VAL A 108 -9.47 30.16 -5.51
CA VAL A 108 -9.68 28.87 -4.84
C VAL A 108 -9.43 29.05 -3.35
N ARG A 109 -8.32 29.69 -2.96
CA ARG A 109 -7.99 29.99 -1.56
C ARG A 109 -9.09 30.77 -0.85
N ARG A 110 -9.70 31.76 -1.53
CA ARG A 110 -10.90 32.46 -1.02
C ARG A 110 -12.06 31.51 -0.83
N ALA A 111 -12.38 30.70 -1.84
CA ALA A 111 -13.52 29.79 -1.81
C ALA A 111 -13.42 28.71 -0.71
N ILE A 112 -12.21 28.24 -0.38
CA ILE A 112 -11.98 27.27 0.69
C ILE A 112 -11.61 27.92 2.04
N HIS A 113 -11.65 29.25 2.12
CA HIS A 113 -11.44 30.05 3.34
C HIS A 113 -10.12 29.79 4.09
N VAL A 114 -9.02 29.49 3.39
CA VAL A 114 -7.70 29.22 4.01
C VAL A 114 -6.91 30.49 4.39
N GLY A 115 -7.43 31.67 4.09
CA GLY A 115 -6.80 32.96 4.42
C GLY A 115 -5.37 33.07 3.87
N ASN A 116 -4.42 33.39 4.74
CA ASN A 116 -2.99 33.55 4.40
C ASN A 116 -2.13 32.32 4.73
N SER A 117 -2.74 31.17 5.03
CA SER A 117 -1.98 29.95 5.36
C SER A 117 -1.12 29.48 4.18
N THR A 118 0.14 29.16 4.46
CA THR A 118 1.11 28.65 3.47
C THR A 118 0.77 27.22 3.09
N TYR A 119 0.79 26.90 1.80
CA TYR A 119 0.69 25.52 1.32
C TYR A 119 1.96 24.74 1.69
N ASN A 120 1.82 23.52 2.22
CA ASN A 120 2.94 22.67 2.63
C ASN A 120 2.88 21.34 1.88
N ASN A 121 4.05 20.77 1.55
CA ASN A 121 4.17 19.53 0.79
C ASN A 121 4.29 18.27 1.68
N GLY A 122 4.30 18.41 3.00
CA GLY A 122 4.30 17.30 3.96
C GLY A 122 5.68 16.89 4.48
N ASN A 123 6.79 17.23 3.80
CA ASN A 123 8.13 16.72 4.11
C ASN A 123 8.57 16.98 5.57
N VAL A 124 8.22 18.14 6.13
CA VAL A 124 8.56 18.44 7.53
C VAL A 124 7.81 17.50 8.48
N VAL A 125 6.55 17.19 8.20
CA VAL A 125 5.74 16.28 9.03
C VAL A 125 6.30 14.86 8.95
N GLU A 126 6.64 14.40 7.75
CA GLU A 126 7.27 13.09 7.52
C GLU A 126 8.54 12.92 8.35
N LEU A 127 9.45 13.91 8.35
CA LEU A 127 10.67 13.86 9.16
C LEU A 127 10.40 13.73 10.66
N HIS A 128 9.30 14.28 11.17
CA HIS A 128 8.89 14.15 12.57
C HIS A 128 8.22 12.79 12.87
N LEU A 129 7.70 12.10 11.85
CA LEU A 129 7.02 10.81 11.95
C LEU A 129 7.90 9.61 11.54
N LYS A 130 9.19 9.84 11.28
CA LYS A 130 10.12 8.77 10.86
C LYS A 130 10.15 7.58 11.82
N ASP A 131 9.95 7.84 13.12
CA ASP A 131 9.95 6.80 14.15
C ASP A 131 8.62 6.00 14.18
N ASP A 132 7.56 6.51 13.56
CA ASP A 132 6.24 5.87 13.47
C ASP A 132 6.09 5.02 12.20
N MET A 133 6.74 5.41 11.10
CA MET A 133 6.49 4.83 9.77
C MET A 133 6.69 3.33 9.65
N LEU A 134 7.65 2.77 10.39
CA LEU A 134 7.95 1.34 10.34
C LEU A 134 7.36 0.53 11.49
N GLN A 135 6.53 1.17 12.33
CA GLN A 135 5.77 0.46 13.35
C GLN A 135 4.58 -0.27 12.72
N SER A 136 4.29 -1.46 13.20
CA SER A 136 3.16 -2.25 12.72
C SER A 136 1.85 -1.78 13.30
N VAL A 137 0.85 -1.54 12.44
CA VAL A 137 -0.55 -1.31 12.85
C VAL A 137 -1.39 -2.59 12.82
N LYS A 138 -0.76 -3.73 12.53
CA LYS A 138 -1.39 -5.05 12.47
C LYS A 138 -2.33 -5.35 13.64
N PRO A 139 -1.99 -5.11 14.93
CA PRO A 139 -2.89 -5.42 16.04
C PRO A 139 -4.22 -4.64 15.99
N TRP A 140 -4.20 -3.38 15.55
CA TRP A 140 -5.42 -2.59 15.40
C TRP A 140 -6.27 -3.07 14.22
N ILE A 141 -5.64 -3.54 13.15
CA ILE A 141 -6.37 -4.13 12.02
C ILE A 141 -7.02 -5.46 12.45
N GLU A 142 -6.32 -6.30 13.22
CA GLU A 142 -6.89 -7.54 13.78
C GLU A 142 -8.11 -7.24 14.65
N GLU A 143 -8.04 -6.26 15.54
CA GLU A 143 -9.17 -5.83 16.37
C GLU A 143 -10.36 -5.32 15.53
N LEU A 144 -10.08 -4.48 14.53
CA LEU A 144 -11.12 -3.92 13.67
C LEU A 144 -11.78 -4.99 12.78
N LEU A 145 -11.05 -6.02 12.35
CA LEU A 145 -11.60 -7.12 11.55
C LEU A 145 -12.68 -7.93 12.27
N GLU A 146 -12.67 -7.93 13.61
CA GLU A 146 -13.71 -8.59 14.40
C GLU A 146 -15.06 -7.86 14.39
N SER A 147 -15.08 -6.56 14.03
CA SER A 147 -16.26 -5.71 14.21
C SER A 147 -16.62 -4.80 13.04
N HIS A 148 -15.71 -4.50 12.12
CA HIS A 148 -15.85 -3.44 11.12
C HIS A 148 -15.51 -3.87 9.70
N ARG A 149 -16.21 -3.23 8.73
CA ARG A 149 -16.05 -3.45 7.30
C ARG A 149 -14.73 -2.99 6.63
N ILE A 150 -13.57 -3.65 6.79
CA ILE A 150 -12.29 -3.42 6.10
C ILE A 150 -12.12 -4.04 4.68
N VAL A 151 -12.02 -3.20 3.65
CA VAL A 151 -11.53 -3.59 2.32
C VAL A 151 -10.08 -3.14 2.17
N VAL A 152 -9.19 -4.07 1.80
CA VAL A 152 -7.80 -3.77 1.45
C VAL A 152 -7.62 -3.93 -0.05
N TYR A 153 -7.01 -2.94 -0.69
CA TYR A 153 -6.80 -2.94 -2.12
C TYR A 153 -5.46 -2.42 -2.59
N ASN A 154 -4.98 -2.93 -3.72
CA ASN A 154 -3.68 -2.56 -4.30
C ASN A 154 -3.77 -2.36 -5.81
N GLY A 155 -3.10 -1.31 -6.28
CA GLY A 155 -2.81 -1.10 -7.70
C GLY A 155 -1.73 -2.07 -8.18
N GLN A 156 -1.97 -2.72 -9.31
CA GLN A 156 -1.04 -3.73 -9.84
C GLN A 156 0.34 -3.17 -10.23
N LEU A 157 0.41 -1.87 -10.57
CA LEU A 157 1.63 -1.21 -11.05
C LEU A 157 2.49 -0.60 -9.93
N ASP A 158 2.07 -0.73 -8.68
CA ASP A 158 2.74 -0.14 -7.54
C ASP A 158 3.94 -0.99 -7.09
N ILE A 159 5.08 -0.34 -6.79
CA ILE A 159 6.25 -0.99 -6.18
C ILE A 159 6.27 -0.76 -4.68
N ILE A 160 6.05 0.47 -4.20
CA ILE A 160 6.22 0.82 -2.78
C ILE A 160 5.28 0.05 -1.86
N VAL A 161 4.05 -0.23 -2.29
CA VAL A 161 3.11 -1.07 -1.56
C VAL A 161 2.47 -2.07 -2.50
N ALA A 162 3.32 -2.90 -3.10
CA ALA A 162 2.91 -3.88 -4.10
C ALA A 162 1.95 -4.94 -3.51
N TYR A 163 1.09 -5.48 -4.38
CA TYR A 163 0.15 -6.55 -4.05
C TYR A 163 0.77 -7.73 -3.27
N PRO A 164 1.90 -8.35 -3.69
CA PRO A 164 2.45 -9.48 -2.95
C PRO A 164 2.91 -9.12 -1.53
N LEU A 165 3.37 -7.88 -1.32
CA LEU A 165 3.76 -7.40 0.01
C LEU A 165 2.53 -7.31 0.92
N THR A 166 1.44 -6.73 0.39
CA THR A 166 0.18 -6.62 1.12
C THR A 166 -0.41 -8.00 1.41
N VAL A 167 -0.35 -8.94 0.47
CA VAL A 167 -0.79 -10.33 0.71
C VAL A 167 0.03 -11.00 1.81
N SER A 168 1.35 -10.80 1.84
CA SER A 168 2.21 -11.34 2.91
C SER A 168 1.76 -10.86 4.29
N TYR A 169 1.52 -9.55 4.43
CA TYR A 169 0.91 -8.98 5.63
C TYR A 169 -0.47 -9.58 5.96
N LEU A 170 -1.38 -9.64 5.00
CA LEU A 170 -2.74 -10.17 5.22
C LEU A 170 -2.73 -11.65 5.64
N GLN A 171 -1.76 -12.43 5.15
CA GLN A 171 -1.55 -13.83 5.55
C GLN A 171 -1.00 -13.96 6.98
N ALA A 172 -0.33 -12.92 7.49
CA ALA A 172 0.22 -12.86 8.84
C ALA A 172 -0.81 -12.44 9.89
N LEU A 173 -1.97 -11.89 9.50
CA LEU A 173 -3.04 -11.48 10.42
C LEU A 173 -3.59 -12.66 11.24
N ASN A 174 -3.79 -12.41 12.52
CA ASN A 174 -4.37 -13.34 13.49
C ASN A 174 -5.75 -12.83 13.96
N TRP A 175 -6.80 -13.39 13.38
CA TRP A 175 -8.19 -13.01 13.63
C TRP A 175 -9.13 -14.19 13.38
N SER A 176 -10.39 -14.08 13.78
CA SER A 176 -11.37 -15.18 13.80
C SER A 176 -11.63 -15.84 12.44
N ALA A 177 -11.37 -15.14 11.33
CA ALA A 177 -11.51 -15.69 9.98
C ALA A 177 -10.17 -15.95 9.26
N ALA A 178 -9.03 -15.80 9.92
CA ALA A 178 -7.70 -15.92 9.28
C ALA A 178 -7.56 -17.22 8.48
N ALA A 179 -7.88 -18.38 9.07
CA ALA A 179 -7.80 -19.67 8.38
C ALA A 179 -8.67 -19.74 7.11
N SER A 180 -9.86 -19.12 7.15
CA SER A 180 -10.75 -19.05 5.98
C SER A 180 -10.23 -18.11 4.91
N TYR A 181 -9.58 -17.01 5.29
CA TYR A 181 -8.93 -16.10 4.36
C TYR A 181 -7.78 -16.78 3.61
N LYS A 182 -6.94 -17.56 4.30
CA LYS A 182 -5.79 -18.26 3.69
C LYS A 182 -6.16 -19.23 2.57
N THR A 183 -7.41 -19.70 2.56
CA THR A 183 -7.94 -20.66 1.60
C THR A 183 -9.07 -20.07 0.76
N ALA A 184 -9.30 -18.75 0.85
CA ALA A 184 -10.38 -18.09 0.14
C ALA A 184 -10.16 -18.20 -1.38
N PRO A 185 -11.19 -18.63 -2.14
CA PRO A 185 -11.08 -18.65 -3.59
C PRO A 185 -10.99 -17.23 -4.16
N ARG A 186 -10.21 -17.09 -5.22
CA ARG A 186 -10.06 -15.85 -5.97
C ARG A 186 -11.06 -15.77 -7.10
N TYR A 187 -11.75 -14.63 -7.17
CA TYR A 187 -12.78 -14.34 -8.16
C TYR A 187 -12.34 -13.24 -9.10
N LYS A 188 -12.84 -13.28 -10.34
CA LYS A 188 -12.70 -12.17 -11.29
C LYS A 188 -13.67 -11.06 -10.89
N TRP A 189 -13.18 -9.83 -10.87
CA TRP A 189 -14.00 -8.65 -10.60
C TRP A 189 -14.15 -7.82 -11.88
N HIS A 190 -15.38 -7.53 -12.27
CA HIS A 190 -15.71 -6.78 -13.47
C HIS A 190 -16.38 -5.45 -13.13
N VAL A 191 -16.11 -4.43 -13.94
CA VAL A 191 -16.83 -3.14 -13.95
C VAL A 191 -17.49 -3.01 -15.32
N GLY A 192 -18.82 -3.12 -15.37
CA GLY A 192 -19.52 -3.36 -16.63
C GLY A 192 -19.05 -4.68 -17.26
N ASN A 193 -18.62 -4.63 -18.52
CA ASN A 193 -18.11 -5.80 -19.24
C ASN A 193 -16.59 -5.97 -19.11
N GLU A 194 -15.88 -5.02 -18.51
CA GLU A 194 -14.43 -5.02 -18.42
C GLU A 194 -13.95 -5.75 -17.17
N LEU A 195 -12.92 -6.61 -17.32
CA LEU A 195 -12.23 -7.20 -16.18
C LEU A 195 -11.42 -6.09 -15.48
N ALA A 196 -11.86 -5.69 -14.29
CA ALA A 196 -11.24 -4.62 -13.52
C ALA A 196 -10.21 -5.15 -12.51
N GLY A 197 -10.28 -6.42 -12.13
CA GLY A 197 -9.33 -7.01 -11.20
C GLY A 197 -9.76 -8.35 -10.66
N PHE A 198 -9.33 -8.65 -9.44
CA PHE A 198 -9.63 -9.91 -8.77
C PHE A 198 -9.93 -9.65 -7.30
N CYS A 199 -10.73 -10.50 -6.66
CA CYS A 199 -11.01 -10.38 -5.23
C CYS A 199 -11.08 -11.74 -4.55
N GLU A 200 -10.77 -11.78 -3.26
CA GLU A 200 -10.97 -12.92 -2.39
C GLU A 200 -11.77 -12.42 -1.19
N THR A 201 -12.74 -13.20 -0.71
CA THR A 201 -13.57 -12.79 0.42
C THR A 201 -13.69 -13.92 1.45
N CYS A 202 -13.63 -13.57 2.72
CA CYS A 202 -13.88 -14.40 3.88
C CYS A 202 -14.90 -13.73 4.84
N ARG A 203 -15.42 -14.46 5.83
CA ARG A 203 -16.31 -13.89 6.85
C ARG A 203 -15.92 -14.41 8.23
N PRO A 204 -15.94 -13.57 9.28
CA PRO A 204 -15.82 -14.02 10.66
C PRO A 204 -16.84 -15.13 10.98
N SER A 205 -16.40 -16.12 11.74
CA SER A 205 -17.24 -17.25 12.16
C SER A 205 -18.11 -16.89 13.37
N HIS A 206 -18.94 -15.84 13.32
CA HIS A 206 -19.83 -15.48 14.43
C HIS A 206 -21.32 -15.41 14.02
N ARG A 207 -22.09 -16.34 14.61
CA ARG A 207 -23.57 -16.56 14.61
C ARG A 207 -24.25 -16.82 13.26
N GLY A 208 -24.40 -18.12 12.95
CA GLY A 208 -25.70 -18.75 12.64
C GLY A 208 -26.70 -18.03 11.73
N LEU A 209 -26.28 -17.43 10.62
CA LEU A 209 -27.20 -16.98 9.58
C LEU A 209 -26.94 -17.76 8.29
N GLY A 210 -28.02 -18.38 7.82
CA GLY A 210 -28.04 -19.38 6.77
C GLY A 210 -27.45 -18.90 5.45
N LYS A 211 -26.98 -19.89 4.69
CA LYS A 211 -26.67 -19.78 3.27
C LYS A 211 -27.94 -19.34 2.55
N GLU A 212 -27.98 -18.12 2.04
CA GLU A 212 -28.58 -17.74 0.75
C GLU A 212 -28.57 -16.20 0.57
N ARG A 213 -28.43 -15.79 -0.69
CA ARG A 213 -28.47 -14.42 -1.23
C ARG A 213 -27.23 -13.53 -1.05
N TRP A 214 -26.61 -13.24 -2.19
CA TRP A 214 -25.76 -12.07 -2.40
C TRP A 214 -26.59 -10.79 -2.23
N SER A 215 -26.74 -10.34 -1.00
CA SER A 215 -27.22 -9.00 -0.68
C SER A 215 -26.56 -8.57 0.62
N HIS A 216 -25.64 -7.60 0.52
CA HIS A 216 -25.10 -6.80 1.62
C HIS A 216 -24.43 -7.56 2.79
N GLY A 217 -23.26 -8.14 2.52
CA GLY A 217 -22.24 -8.30 3.55
C GLY A 217 -21.28 -9.44 3.28
N SER A 218 -20.03 -9.15 2.92
CA SER A 218 -18.91 -10.10 2.93
C SER A 218 -17.62 -9.31 2.92
N TRP A 219 -16.55 -9.86 3.50
CA TRP A 219 -15.31 -9.15 3.79
C TRP A 219 -14.16 -9.77 3.03
N GLY A 220 -13.24 -9.02 2.44
CA GLY A 220 -12.31 -9.60 1.48
C GLY A 220 -11.19 -8.70 1.02
N SER A 221 -10.10 -9.32 0.60
CA SER A 221 -9.04 -8.68 -0.15
C SER A 221 -9.54 -8.38 -1.57
N ALA A 222 -9.29 -7.18 -2.05
CA ALA A 222 -9.62 -6.77 -3.41
C ALA A 222 -8.33 -6.37 -4.12
N GLN A 223 -7.89 -7.10 -5.13
CA GLN A 223 -6.98 -6.53 -6.11
C GLN A 223 -7.76 -5.53 -6.96
N VAL A 224 -7.51 -4.24 -6.74
CA VAL A 224 -8.20 -3.17 -7.46
C VAL A 224 -7.34 -2.69 -8.62
N GLY A 225 -7.80 -2.99 -9.83
CA GLY A 225 -7.33 -2.38 -11.07
C GLY A 225 -6.19 -3.13 -11.74
N LEU A 226 -6.52 -3.90 -12.78
CA LEU A 226 -5.54 -4.20 -13.82
C LEU A 226 -4.99 -2.88 -14.37
N GLY A 227 -3.68 -2.68 -14.26
CA GLY A 227 -3.02 -1.44 -14.72
C GLY A 227 -3.17 -0.21 -13.81
N SER A 228 -3.66 -0.35 -12.57
CA SER A 228 -3.71 0.77 -11.61
C SER A 228 -2.37 1.00 -10.89
N HIS A 229 -2.04 2.26 -10.59
CA HIS A 229 -0.86 2.68 -9.82
C HIS A 229 -1.17 2.85 -8.32
N HIS A 230 -0.19 3.31 -7.53
CA HIS A 230 -0.30 3.47 -6.07
C HIS A 230 -1.55 4.24 -5.58
N GLN A 231 -1.85 5.38 -6.22
CA GLN A 231 -3.05 6.17 -5.93
C GLN A 231 -4.23 5.67 -6.80
N ILE A 232 -5.08 4.83 -6.22
CA ILE A 232 -6.27 4.34 -6.91
C ILE A 232 -7.47 5.22 -6.58
N HIS A 233 -8.18 5.62 -7.62
CA HIS A 233 -9.47 6.29 -7.50
C HIS A 233 -10.58 5.38 -8.02
N PHE A 234 -11.64 5.21 -7.23
CA PHE A 234 -12.88 4.63 -7.73
C PHE A 234 -13.63 5.74 -8.48
N GLY A 235 -13.82 5.58 -9.79
CA GLY A 235 -14.62 6.52 -10.59
C GLY A 235 -16.11 6.47 -10.24
N GLU A 236 -16.85 7.50 -10.62
CA GLU A 236 -18.32 7.55 -10.49
C GLU A 236 -18.96 6.49 -11.40
N GLY A 237 -19.25 5.33 -10.83
CA GLY A 237 -19.99 4.24 -11.49
C GLY A 237 -20.62 3.25 -10.49
N LEU A 238 -20.64 3.60 -9.20
CA LEU A 238 -21.28 2.82 -8.14
C LEU A 238 -22.62 3.50 -7.77
N SER A 239 -23.60 3.41 -8.67
CA SER A 239 -25.00 3.70 -8.38
C SER A 239 -25.88 2.57 -8.90
#